data_AF-A0A399EKT2-F1
#
_entry.id   AF-A0A399EKT2-F1
#
_cell.length_a   1.000
_cell.length_b   1.000
_cell.length_c   1.000
_cell.angle_alpha   90.00
_cell.angle_beta   90.00
_cell.angle_gamma   90.00
#
_symmetry.space_group_name_H-M   'P 1'
#
loop_
_entity.id
_entity.type
_entity.pdbx_description
1 polymer ?
#
loop_
_entity_poly.entity_id
_entity_poly.type
_entity_poly.pdbx_seq_one_letter_code
_entity_poly.pdbx_strand_id
1 'polypeptide(L)'
;MEIDAVVTLRLEVPDDTDLDDLVLEIDEEGRIQFVAGGEVVADGASITDYSLDDVEELDEDDEDDDYDDEDEDEEDEDEQEGAQ
;
A
#
# COMPACT_ATOMS: atom_id res chain seq x y z
N MET A 1 -12.23 -2.70 -13.14
CA MET A 1 -10.90 -3.17 -12.74
C MET A 1 -9.99 -1.96 -12.70
N GLU A 2 -9.86 -1.44 -11.48
CA GLU A 2 -8.98 -0.37 -11.06
C GLU A 2 -7.97 -1.01 -10.09
N ILE A 3 -6.72 -0.56 -10.12
CA ILE A 3 -5.67 -1.09 -9.25
C ILE A 3 -5.00 0.12 -8.62
N ASP A 4 -5.06 0.22 -7.30
CA ASP A 4 -4.25 1.14 -6.51
C ASP A 4 -2.92 0.46 -6.17
N ALA A 5 -1.83 1.12 -6.53
CA ALA A 5 -0.49 0.62 -6.27
C ALA A 5 0.40 1.73 -5.73
N VAL A 6 1.08 1.46 -4.61
CA VAL A 6 2.14 2.32 -4.10
C VAL A 6 3.47 1.81 -4.64
N VAL A 7 4.16 2.68 -5.38
CA VAL A 7 5.47 2.36 -5.95
C VAL A 7 6.54 3.20 -5.27
N THR A 8 7.58 2.53 -4.76
CA THR A 8 8.81 3.19 -4.33
C THR A 8 9.85 3.06 -5.44
N LEU A 9 10.45 4.18 -5.84
CA LEU A 9 11.47 4.24 -6.88
C LEU A 9 12.81 4.64 -6.28
N ARG A 10 13.88 4.00 -6.75
CA ARG A 10 15.26 4.39 -6.44
C ARG A 10 15.94 4.86 -7.71
N LEU A 11 16.34 6.13 -7.73
CA LEU A 11 17.00 6.75 -8.87
C LEU A 11 18.26 7.50 -8.44
N GLU A 12 19.16 7.72 -9.40
CA GLU A 12 20.33 8.59 -9.24
C GLU A 12 19.99 9.99 -9.75
N VAL A 13 20.25 11.00 -8.93
CA VAL A 13 20.09 12.42 -9.28
C VAL A 13 21.41 13.17 -9.02
N PRO A 14 21.65 14.30 -9.68
CA PRO A 14 22.83 15.14 -9.40
C PRO A 14 22.91 15.56 -7.92
N ASP A 15 24.12 15.62 -7.36
CA ASP A 15 24.35 15.97 -5.94
C ASP A 15 23.85 17.37 -5.53
N ASP A 16 23.73 18.29 -6.50
CA ASP A 16 23.26 19.67 -6.28
C ASP A 16 21.73 19.79 -6.39
N THR A 17 21.02 18.68 -6.52
CA THR A 17 19.55 18.67 -6.66
C THR A 17 18.88 18.89 -5.31
N ASP A 18 18.08 19.96 -5.20
CA ASP A 18 17.16 20.15 -4.07
C ASP A 18 16.00 19.15 -4.16
N LEU A 19 15.94 18.23 -3.20
CA LEU A 19 14.95 17.16 -3.16
C LEU A 19 13.59 17.61 -2.63
N ASP A 20 13.53 18.72 -1.88
CA ASP A 20 12.30 19.26 -1.31
C ASP A 20 11.31 19.74 -2.39
N ASP A 21 11.81 20.19 -3.54
CA ASP A 21 11.04 20.65 -4.69
C ASP A 21 10.99 19.63 -5.84
N LEU A 22 11.36 18.36 -5.57
CA LEU A 22 11.35 17.31 -6.58
C LEU A 22 9.91 16.87 -6.89
N VAL A 23 9.55 16.93 -8.17
CA VAL A 23 8.23 16.53 -8.67
C VAL A 23 8.38 15.46 -9.75
N LEU A 24 7.48 14.48 -9.74
CA LEU A 24 7.34 13.50 -10.82
C LEU A 24 6.30 14.02 -11.82
N GLU A 25 6.68 14.09 -13.08
CA GLU A 25 5.82 14.52 -14.19
C GLU A 25 5.79 13.46 -15.30
N ILE A 26 4.76 13.51 -16.14
CA ILE A 26 4.63 12.68 -17.34
C ILE A 26 4.70 13.60 -18.56
N ASP A 27 5.66 13.34 -19.45
CA ASP A 27 5.85 14.14 -20.66
C ASP A 27 4.78 13.86 -21.74
N GLU A 28 4.74 14.65 -22.80
CA GLU A 28 3.77 14.52 -23.91
C GLU A 28 3.81 13.14 -24.60
N GLU A 29 4.95 12.46 -24.55
CA GLU A 29 5.16 11.10 -25.05
C GLU A 29 4.82 10.01 -24.00
N GLY A 30 4.37 10.40 -22.82
CA GLY A 30 3.92 9.49 -21.76
C GLY A 30 5.04 8.90 -20.91
N ARG A 31 6.25 9.50 -20.90
CA ARG A 31 7.37 9.02 -20.09
C ARG A 31 7.52 9.79 -18.79
N ILE A 32 8.05 9.11 -17.78
CA ILE A 32 8.32 9.67 -16.45
C ILE A 32 9.54 10.61 -16.52
N GLN A 33 9.38 11.79 -15.94
CA GLN A 33 10.43 12.78 -15.73
C GLN A 33 10.43 13.23 -14.27
N PHE A 34 11.63 13.49 -13.74
CA PHE A 34 11.83 14.04 -12.41
C PHE A 34 12.34 15.47 -12.56
N VAL A 35 11.60 16.43 -12.01
CA VAL A 35 11.83 17.87 -12.19
C VAL A 35 12.09 18.51 -10.84
N ALA A 36 13.15 19.30 -10.74
CA ALA A 36 13.48 20.09 -9.56
C ALA A 36 13.88 21.50 -10.00
N GLY A 37 13.37 22.52 -9.32
CA GLY A 37 13.64 23.92 -9.68
C GLY A 37 13.15 24.33 -11.08
N GLY A 38 12.26 23.54 -11.70
CA GLY A 38 11.78 23.75 -13.08
C GLY A 38 12.67 23.15 -14.17
N GLU A 39 13.69 22.37 -13.82
CA GLU A 39 14.57 21.67 -14.75
C GLU A 39 14.47 20.15 -14.57
N VAL A 40 14.59 19.39 -15.66
CA VAL A 40 14.62 17.92 -15.62
C VAL A 40 15.97 17.47 -15.08
N VAL A 41 15.95 16.79 -13.94
CA VAL A 41 17.16 16.30 -13.24
C VAL A 41 17.39 14.80 -13.42
N ALA A 42 16.33 14.04 -13.72
CA ALA A 42 16.40 12.63 -14.06
C ALA A 42 15.18 12.22 -14.90
N ASP A 43 15.28 11.07 -15.57
CA ASP A 43 14.19 10.46 -16.33
C ASP A 43 13.97 9.00 -15.92
N GLY A 44 12.94 8.36 -16.46
CA GLY A 44 12.63 6.95 -16.17
C GLY A 44 13.79 5.97 -16.38
N ALA A 45 14.74 6.26 -17.28
CA ALA A 45 15.93 5.44 -17.49
C ALA A 45 16.98 5.57 -16.37
N SER A 46 16.86 6.58 -15.50
CA SER A 46 17.73 6.81 -14.35
C SER A 46 17.28 6.02 -13.11
N ILE A 47 16.15 5.30 -13.19
CA ILE A 47 15.67 4.41 -12.14
C ILE A 47 16.58 3.19 -12.10
N THR A 48 17.24 3.00 -10.96
CA THR A 48 18.17 1.90 -10.70
C THR A 48 17.48 0.69 -10.08
N ASP A 49 16.41 0.93 -9.33
CA ASP A 49 15.65 -0.11 -8.63
C ASP A 49 14.22 0.40 -8.37
N TYR A 50 13.28 -0.53 -8.21
CA TYR A 50 11.90 -0.21 -7.87
C TYR A 50 11.31 -1.31 -6.99
N SER A 51 10.41 -0.93 -6.09
CA SER A 51 9.59 -1.85 -5.31
C SER A 51 8.12 -1.43 -5.38
N LEU A 52 7.26 -2.43 -5.51
CA LEU A 52 5.82 -2.29 -5.34
C LEU A 52 5.51 -2.73 -3.92
N ASP A 53 4.80 -1.89 -3.17
CA ASP A 53 4.16 -2.35 -1.94
C ASP A 53 2.99 -3.27 -2.28
N ASP A 54 2.51 -4.02 -1.28
CA ASP A 54 1.42 -5.00 -1.43
C ASP A 54 0.26 -4.37 -2.23
N VAL A 55 -0.03 -4.99 -3.38
CA VAL A 55 -1.15 -4.60 -4.22
C VAL A 55 -2.36 -5.24 -3.57
N GLU A 56 -3.10 -4.48 -2.76
CA GLU A 56 -4.41 -4.94 -2.31
C GLU A 56 -5.31 -5.00 -3.55
N GLU A 57 -5.52 -6.21 -4.09
CA GLU A 57 -6.69 -6.47 -4.91
C GLU A 57 -7.89 -6.18 -4.01
N LEU A 58 -8.57 -5.05 -4.26
CA LEU A 58 -9.92 -4.85 -3.77
C LEU A 58 -10.80 -5.88 -4.49
N ASP A 59 -10.83 -7.11 -3.97
CA ASP A 59 -11.86 -8.08 -4.32
C ASP A 59 -13.20 -7.38 -4.04
N GLU A 60 -13.98 -7.13 -5.08
CA GLU A 60 -15.30 -6.50 -5.02
C GLU A 60 -16.36 -7.43 -4.37
N ASP A 61 -15.94 -8.38 -3.53
CA ASP A 61 -16.74 -9.49 -2.98
C ASP A 61 -16.57 -9.64 -1.44
N ASP A 62 -16.28 -8.56 -0.72
CA ASP A 62 -16.50 -8.46 0.74
C ASP A 62 -18.01 -8.24 1.03
N GLU A 63 -18.85 -9.14 0.48
CA GLU A 63 -20.28 -9.27 0.77
C GLU A 63 -20.53 -10.61 1.49
N ASP A 64 -19.88 -10.89 2.62
CA ASP A 64 -20.36 -11.94 3.55
C ASP A 64 -19.63 -11.84 4.92
N ASP A 65 -19.77 -10.70 5.59
CA ASP A 65 -19.57 -10.61 7.05
C ASP A 65 -20.90 -10.91 7.76
N ASP A 66 -21.45 -12.10 7.55
CA ASP A 66 -22.49 -12.67 8.41
C ASP A 66 -21.75 -13.32 9.60
N TYR A 67 -21.27 -12.47 10.52
CA TYR A 67 -20.94 -12.89 11.89
C TYR A 67 -22.25 -13.36 12.53
N ASP A 68 -22.55 -14.64 12.34
CA ASP A 68 -23.54 -15.39 13.11
C ASP A 68 -22.96 -15.55 14.53
N ASP A 69 -23.17 -14.52 15.35
CA ASP A 69 -23.00 -14.56 16.81
C ASP A 69 -24.12 -15.46 17.35
N GLU A 70 -24.06 -16.77 17.04
CA GLU A 70 -24.94 -17.77 17.66
C GLU A 70 -24.51 -17.86 19.13
N ASP A 71 -25.26 -17.12 19.94
CA ASP A 71 -25.43 -17.21 21.38
C ASP A 71 -24.76 -18.47 21.98
N GLU A 72 -23.63 -18.28 22.67
CA GLU A 72 -23.13 -19.24 23.65
C GLU A 72 -24.12 -19.30 24.82
N ASP A 73 -25.23 -20.03 24.62
CA ASP A 73 -26.19 -20.34 25.67
C ASP A 73 -25.48 -21.12 26.80
N GLU A 74 -25.52 -20.49 27.96
CA GLU A 74 -25.07 -20.96 29.27
C GLU A 74 -25.70 -22.31 29.62
N GLU A 75 -24.90 -23.34 29.91
CA GLU A 75 -25.31 -24.42 30.82
C GLU A 75 -24.33 -24.50 32.00
N ASP A 76 -24.50 -23.53 32.90
CA ASP A 76 -24.13 -23.64 34.31
C ASP A 76 -25.17 -24.54 35.00
N GLU A 77 -24.92 -25.85 35.02
CA GLU A 77 -25.71 -26.80 35.83
C GLU A 77 -24.80 -27.72 36.67
N ASP A 78 -24.81 -27.41 37.97
CA ASP A 78 -24.83 -28.33 39.12
C ASP A 78 -23.52 -28.86 39.75
N GLU A 79 -23.04 -28.06 40.70
CA GLU A 79 -23.09 -28.34 42.16
C GLU A 79 -22.99 -29.80 42.70
N GLN A 80 -22.01 -29.97 43.61
CA GLN A 80 -21.89 -30.95 44.72
C GLN A 80 -21.42 -32.37 44.33
N GLU A 81 -20.43 -33.01 44.98
CA GLU A 81 -20.16 -33.09 46.41
C GLU A 81 -18.65 -33.20 46.70
N GLY A 82 -18.20 -32.55 47.76
CA GLY A 82 -16.87 -32.81 48.33
C GLY A 82 -16.83 -34.12 49.10
N ALA A 83 -15.66 -34.76 49.14
CA ALA A 83 -15.10 -35.35 50.36
C ALA A 83 -13.63 -35.70 50.15
N GLN A 84 -12.90 -35.57 51.25
CA GLN A 84 -11.47 -35.69 51.49
C GLN A 84 -10.89 -37.09 51.22
#